data_AF-A0A849QGQ6-F1
#
_entry.id   AF-A0A849QGQ6-F1
#
_cell.length_a   1.000
_cell.length_b   1.000
_cell.length_c   1.000
_cell.angle_alpha   90.00
_cell.angle_beta   90.00
_cell.angle_gamma   90.00
#
_symmetry.space_group_name_H-M   'P 1'
#
loop_
_entity.id
_entity.type
_entity.pdbx_description
1 polymer ?
#
loop_
_entity_poly.entity_id
_entity_poly.type
_entity_poly.pdbx_seq_one_letter_code
_entity_poly.pdbx_strand_id
1 'polypeptide(L)'
;KMDWEVLFDFLKDNAETVVIDEFQNMIQEDANILNIFQSVTDTILKDSPLKLFLLGSSISVMTSRVLDHKSPLYGRKTGYLELKSVSFFDLKEFFPKAGMEELVEIYGFADGVPYYLVRIDRSFWLWLKDEVEKERGFLKDEIDFLMRYEFEDVSTYKLVLEAIAHGKTKLNEIKNYMNVKRTDISPYLRNLIEVGMVKREVPITENVRSRLGRYHISDNFLKFWFRYIYPNVSSIEEGIFDIDIIKGDYNRYLGHIFEDVSKQFLIKERDNIFKFSKIGKWWHKEREIDIVALNESTEEIMFIECKWQDLSAKQVDKILAELKEKSKFVRWNNDTRKEQFAIIAKHIKDKDKLRKKGVLVFDLANF
;
A
#
# COMPACT_ATOMS: atom_id res chain seq x y z
N LYS A 1 -22.94 30.45 -14.10
CA LYS A 1 -22.73 28.98 -14.20
C LYS A 1 -22.12 28.72 -15.56
N MET A 2 -21.03 27.96 -15.62
CA MET A 2 -20.42 27.56 -16.89
C MET A 2 -21.36 26.57 -17.59
N ASP A 3 -21.58 26.77 -18.89
CA ASP A 3 -22.34 25.84 -19.72
C ASP A 3 -21.37 24.87 -20.39
N TRP A 4 -21.32 23.65 -19.88
CA TRP A 4 -20.40 22.62 -20.35
C TRP A 4 -20.76 22.14 -21.76
N GLU A 5 -22.03 22.11 -22.14
CA GLU A 5 -22.42 21.67 -23.48
C GLU A 5 -21.92 22.65 -24.53
N VAL A 6 -22.10 23.96 -24.29
CA VAL A 6 -21.56 25.01 -25.17
C VAL A 6 -20.03 24.95 -25.24
N LEU A 7 -19.37 24.75 -24.11
CA LEU A 7 -17.90 24.61 -24.08
C LEU A 7 -17.43 23.42 -24.91
N PHE A 8 -18.04 22.24 -24.71
CA PHE A 8 -17.67 21.04 -25.47
C PHE A 8 -18.03 21.15 -26.95
N ASP A 9 -19.11 21.85 -27.29
CA ASP A 9 -19.47 22.11 -28.68
C ASP A 9 -18.41 22.95 -29.40
N PHE A 10 -17.84 23.94 -28.70
CA PHE A 10 -16.68 24.68 -29.21
C PHE A 10 -15.42 23.80 -29.26
N LEU A 11 -15.13 23.04 -28.20
CA LEU A 11 -13.91 22.23 -28.11
C LEU A 11 -13.86 21.10 -29.12
N LYS A 12 -15.01 20.54 -29.54
CA LYS A 12 -15.06 19.42 -30.50
C LYS A 12 -14.36 19.74 -31.83
N ASP A 13 -14.32 21.01 -32.21
CA ASP A 13 -13.74 21.53 -33.46
C ASP A 13 -12.39 22.23 -33.24
N ASN A 14 -12.00 22.49 -31.98
CA ASN A 14 -10.84 23.31 -31.64
C ASN A 14 -9.79 22.58 -30.77
N ALA A 15 -10.06 21.36 -30.35
CA ALA A 15 -9.15 20.54 -29.54
C ALA A 15 -9.22 19.06 -29.96
N GLU A 16 -8.11 18.36 -29.80
CA GLU A 16 -8.07 16.91 -29.98
C GLU A 16 -8.36 16.15 -28.68
N THR A 17 -8.04 16.75 -27.53
CA THR A 17 -8.12 16.10 -26.23
C THR A 17 -8.49 17.10 -25.13
N VAL A 18 -9.40 16.68 -24.26
CA VAL A 18 -9.77 17.37 -23.03
C VAL A 18 -9.45 16.44 -21.86
N VAL A 19 -8.70 16.94 -20.89
CA VAL A 19 -8.42 16.24 -19.65
C VAL A 19 -9.03 17.03 -18.51
N ILE A 20 -9.87 16.38 -17.73
CA ILE A 20 -10.42 16.93 -16.50
C ILE A 20 -9.79 16.18 -15.36
N ASP A 21 -8.91 16.87 -14.65
CA ASP A 21 -8.29 16.33 -13.46
C ASP A 21 -9.19 16.48 -12.24
N GLU A 22 -9.07 15.56 -11.29
CA GLU A 22 -9.84 15.57 -10.03
C GLU A 22 -11.37 15.67 -10.24
N PHE A 23 -11.92 14.93 -11.21
CA PHE A 23 -13.34 14.97 -11.59
C PHE A 23 -14.30 14.66 -10.42
N GLN A 24 -13.85 13.90 -9.42
CA GLN A 24 -14.62 13.65 -8.21
C GLN A 24 -14.99 14.92 -7.45
N ASN A 25 -14.17 15.98 -7.51
CA ASN A 25 -14.46 17.23 -6.83
C ASN A 25 -15.68 17.91 -7.46
N MET A 26 -15.79 17.86 -8.79
CA MET A 26 -16.97 18.36 -9.51
C MET A 26 -18.24 17.58 -9.13
N ILE A 27 -18.13 16.26 -8.93
CA ILE A 27 -19.25 15.41 -8.49
C ILE A 27 -19.68 15.75 -7.05
N GLN A 28 -18.72 16.08 -6.18
CA GLN A 28 -19.00 16.47 -4.80
C GLN A 28 -19.71 17.83 -4.71
N GLU A 29 -19.32 18.79 -5.55
CA GLU A 29 -19.96 20.10 -5.63
C GLU A 29 -21.36 20.05 -6.25
N ASP A 30 -21.52 19.37 -7.39
CA ASP A 30 -22.82 19.22 -8.08
C ASP A 30 -22.93 17.84 -8.74
N ALA A 31 -23.67 16.93 -8.10
CA ALA A 31 -23.88 15.58 -8.63
C ALA A 31 -24.57 15.58 -10.02
N ASN A 32 -25.26 16.66 -10.41
CA ASN A 32 -25.86 16.77 -11.74
C ASN A 32 -24.82 16.83 -12.86
N ILE A 33 -23.54 17.08 -12.54
CA ILE A 33 -22.45 17.09 -13.51
C ILE A 33 -22.37 15.78 -14.30
N LEU A 34 -22.74 14.65 -13.69
CA LEU A 34 -22.76 13.36 -14.38
C LEU A 34 -23.78 13.32 -15.52
N ASN A 35 -24.95 13.94 -15.36
CA ASN A 35 -25.97 14.03 -16.41
C ASN A 35 -25.52 14.98 -17.52
N ILE A 36 -24.86 16.08 -17.16
CA ILE A 36 -24.31 17.03 -18.13
C ILE A 36 -23.26 16.33 -19.01
N PHE A 37 -22.34 15.60 -18.39
CA PHE A 37 -21.30 14.85 -19.12
C PHE A 37 -21.88 13.67 -19.91
N GLN A 38 -22.99 13.07 -19.47
CA GLN A 38 -23.75 12.12 -20.28
C GLN A 38 -24.25 12.78 -21.57
N SER A 39 -24.91 13.94 -21.46
CA SER A 39 -25.40 14.70 -22.61
C SER A 39 -24.27 15.08 -23.57
N VAL A 40 -23.17 15.63 -23.04
CA VAL A 40 -21.96 15.94 -23.82
C VAL A 40 -21.45 14.70 -24.56
N THR A 41 -21.40 13.54 -23.89
CA THR A 41 -20.91 12.32 -24.51
C THR A 41 -21.84 11.83 -25.62
N ASP A 42 -23.15 11.86 -25.39
CA ASP A 42 -24.15 11.32 -26.32
C ASP A 42 -24.40 12.21 -27.54
N THR A 43 -24.30 13.53 -27.36
CA THR A 43 -24.69 14.52 -28.38
C THR A 43 -23.51 15.16 -29.08
N ILE A 44 -22.38 15.36 -28.38
CA ILE A 44 -21.21 16.09 -28.91
C ILE A 44 -20.09 15.12 -29.24
N LEU A 45 -19.71 14.24 -28.30
CA LEU A 45 -18.52 13.39 -28.45
C LEU A 45 -18.76 12.16 -29.35
N LYS A 46 -20.00 11.67 -29.46
CA LYS A 46 -20.34 10.41 -30.15
C LYS A 46 -19.75 10.29 -31.56
N ASP A 47 -19.78 11.38 -32.33
CA ASP A 47 -19.30 11.44 -33.71
C ASP A 47 -18.12 12.43 -33.88
N SER A 48 -17.51 12.86 -32.78
CA SER A 48 -16.39 13.80 -32.76
C SER A 48 -15.05 13.07 -32.61
N PRO A 49 -13.95 13.57 -33.21
CA PRO A 49 -12.60 13.07 -32.93
C PRO A 49 -12.09 13.44 -31.52
N LEU A 50 -12.80 14.32 -30.80
CA LEU A 50 -12.39 14.82 -29.49
C LEU A 50 -12.38 13.69 -28.43
N LYS A 51 -11.25 13.56 -27.73
CA LYS A 51 -11.08 12.60 -26.64
C LYS A 51 -11.28 13.28 -25.29
N LEU A 52 -12.07 12.67 -24.42
CA LEU A 52 -12.27 13.12 -23.05
C LEU A 52 -11.64 12.13 -22.06
N PHE A 53 -10.75 12.63 -21.21
CA PHE A 53 -10.19 11.91 -20.08
C PHE A 53 -10.70 12.52 -18.78
N LEU A 54 -11.28 11.68 -17.92
CA LEU A 54 -11.71 12.04 -16.56
C LEU A 54 -10.76 11.35 -15.58
N LEU A 55 -9.91 12.13 -14.93
CA LEU A 55 -8.98 11.64 -13.92
C LEU A 55 -9.56 11.88 -12.53
N GLY A 56 -9.12 11.06 -11.57
CA GLY A 56 -9.51 11.23 -10.18
C GLY A 56 -8.72 10.34 -9.25
N SER A 57 -8.16 10.93 -8.20
CA SER A 57 -7.46 10.23 -7.12
C SER A 57 -8.39 9.37 -6.25
N SER A 58 -9.67 9.75 -6.11
CA SER A 58 -10.64 8.98 -5.33
C SER A 58 -11.21 7.78 -6.10
N ILE A 59 -10.51 6.63 -6.02
CA ILE A 59 -10.94 5.36 -6.66
C ILE A 59 -12.37 4.97 -6.24
N SER A 60 -12.73 5.21 -4.98
CA SER A 60 -14.07 4.86 -4.46
C SER A 60 -15.17 5.69 -5.14
N VAL A 61 -14.98 6.99 -5.30
CA VAL A 61 -15.94 7.88 -5.98
C VAL A 61 -15.98 7.56 -7.47
N MET A 62 -14.82 7.40 -8.11
CA MET A 62 -14.76 7.04 -9.52
C MET A 62 -15.48 5.70 -9.77
N THR A 63 -15.24 4.68 -8.95
CA THR A 63 -15.88 3.38 -9.11
C THR A 63 -17.38 3.41 -8.81
N SER A 64 -17.80 4.07 -7.73
CA SER A 64 -19.19 4.03 -7.26
C SER A 64 -20.12 5.03 -7.95
N ARG A 65 -19.60 6.13 -8.49
CA ARG A 65 -20.42 7.21 -9.09
C ARG A 65 -20.22 7.36 -10.59
N VAL A 66 -19.04 7.07 -11.11
CA VAL A 66 -18.74 7.18 -12.55
C VAL A 66 -18.87 5.83 -13.26
N LEU A 67 -18.36 4.76 -12.64
CA LEU A 67 -18.32 3.43 -13.27
C LEU A 67 -19.47 2.50 -12.90
N ASP A 68 -20.28 2.86 -11.90
CA ASP A 68 -21.41 2.06 -11.46
C ASP A 68 -22.47 1.92 -12.55
N HIS A 69 -23.16 0.77 -12.58
CA HIS A 69 -24.24 0.47 -13.53
C HIS A 69 -25.39 1.48 -13.52
N LYS A 70 -25.61 2.20 -12.41
CA LYS A 70 -26.63 3.25 -12.29
C LYS A 70 -26.10 4.63 -12.67
N SER A 71 -24.81 4.77 -12.96
CA SER A 71 -24.21 6.05 -13.33
C SER A 71 -24.74 6.52 -14.69
N PRO A 72 -25.02 7.82 -14.88
CA PRO A 72 -25.30 8.38 -16.20
C PRO A 72 -24.20 8.09 -17.23
N LEU A 73 -22.94 8.00 -16.79
CA LEU A 73 -21.79 7.70 -17.67
C LEU A 73 -21.59 6.20 -17.92
N TYR A 74 -22.43 5.34 -17.33
CA TYR A 74 -22.36 3.91 -17.57
C TYR A 74 -22.58 3.58 -19.05
N GLY A 75 -21.81 2.61 -19.56
CA GLY A 75 -21.85 2.17 -20.96
C GLY A 75 -21.24 3.15 -21.96
N ARG A 76 -20.77 4.33 -21.53
CA ARG A 76 -20.20 5.38 -22.41
C ARG A 76 -18.68 5.49 -22.34
N LYS A 77 -18.05 4.72 -21.45
CA LYS A 77 -16.59 4.65 -21.37
C LYS A 77 -16.02 3.82 -22.51
N THR A 78 -14.99 4.34 -23.18
CA THR A 78 -14.20 3.62 -24.19
C THR A 78 -12.95 2.97 -23.59
N GLY A 79 -12.53 3.42 -22.41
CA GLY A 79 -11.39 2.88 -21.67
C GLY A 79 -11.50 3.16 -20.17
N TYR A 80 -10.78 2.37 -19.39
CA TYR A 80 -10.58 2.58 -17.95
C TYR A 80 -9.19 2.07 -17.59
N LEU A 81 -8.42 2.90 -16.88
CA LEU A 81 -7.09 2.55 -16.40
C LEU A 81 -7.00 2.95 -14.93
N GLU A 82 -6.88 1.95 -14.07
CA GLU A 82 -6.48 2.16 -12.68
C GLU A 82 -4.96 2.17 -12.61
N LEU A 83 -4.36 3.34 -12.44
CA LEU A 83 -2.92 3.47 -12.26
C LEU A 83 -2.55 3.03 -10.83
N LYS A 84 -1.82 1.92 -10.75
CA LYS A 84 -1.29 1.40 -9.49
C LYS A 84 0.15 1.85 -9.29
N SER A 85 0.61 1.82 -8.04
CA SER A 85 2.02 1.97 -7.73
C SER A 85 2.87 0.94 -8.48
N VAL A 86 4.11 1.33 -8.80
CA VAL A 86 5.12 0.48 -9.43
C VAL A 86 5.35 -0.75 -8.53
N SER A 87 5.42 -1.94 -9.12
CA SER A 87 5.70 -3.13 -8.33
C SER A 87 7.15 -3.13 -7.84
N PHE A 88 7.42 -3.80 -6.72
CA PHE A 88 8.78 -3.95 -6.19
C PHE A 88 9.77 -4.43 -7.25
N PHE A 89 9.37 -5.38 -8.09
CA PHE A 89 10.24 -5.96 -9.11
C PHE A 89 10.56 -4.98 -10.25
N ASP A 90 9.66 -4.03 -10.51
CA ASP A 90 9.85 -3.03 -11.55
C ASP A 90 10.71 -1.85 -11.07
N LEU A 91 11.01 -1.74 -9.76
CA LEU A 91 12.00 -0.76 -9.26
C LEU A 91 13.38 -0.99 -9.87
N LYS A 92 13.68 -2.19 -10.37
CA LYS A 92 14.93 -2.47 -11.09
C LYS A 92 15.08 -1.61 -12.35
N GLU A 93 13.98 -1.18 -12.96
CA GLU A 93 13.99 -0.26 -14.11
C GLU A 93 14.41 1.15 -13.71
N PHE A 94 13.99 1.61 -12.51
CA PHE A 94 14.42 2.89 -11.94
C PHE A 94 15.87 2.84 -11.42
N PHE A 95 16.28 1.69 -10.86
CA PHE A 95 17.61 1.52 -10.25
C PHE A 95 18.36 0.30 -10.81
N PRO A 96 18.82 0.35 -12.08
CA PRO A 96 19.46 -0.80 -12.74
C PRO A 96 20.70 -1.33 -12.00
N LYS A 97 21.41 -0.44 -11.29
CA LYS A 97 22.65 -0.75 -10.56
C LYS A 97 22.43 -1.22 -9.13
N ALA A 98 21.25 -1.00 -8.54
CA ALA A 98 20.97 -1.36 -7.15
C ALA A 98 20.86 -2.87 -6.97
N GLY A 99 21.41 -3.39 -5.88
CA GLY A 99 21.19 -4.79 -5.46
C GLY A 99 19.79 -5.00 -4.87
N MET A 100 19.36 -6.25 -4.72
CA MET A 100 18.03 -6.55 -4.16
C MET A 100 17.83 -5.98 -2.75
N GLU A 101 18.88 -5.96 -1.93
CA GLU A 101 18.80 -5.37 -0.59
C GLU A 101 18.51 -3.87 -0.64
N GLU A 102 19.25 -3.14 -1.48
CA GLU A 102 19.03 -1.71 -1.67
C GLU A 102 17.66 -1.43 -2.31
N LEU A 103 17.16 -2.29 -3.20
CA LEU A 103 15.79 -2.17 -3.72
C LEU A 103 14.75 -2.32 -2.60
N VAL A 104 14.94 -3.22 -1.63
CA VAL A 104 14.05 -3.35 -0.46
C VAL A 104 14.14 -2.11 0.43
N GLU A 105 15.32 -1.53 0.59
CA GLU A 105 15.51 -0.26 1.28
C GLU A 105 14.76 0.88 0.56
N ILE A 106 14.97 1.05 -0.75
CA ILE A 106 14.26 2.05 -1.55
C ILE A 106 12.75 1.85 -1.48
N TYR A 107 12.27 0.61 -1.63
CA TYR A 107 10.84 0.29 -1.53
C TYR A 107 10.27 0.55 -0.13
N GLY A 108 11.07 0.34 0.91
CA GLY A 108 10.73 0.69 2.29
C GLY A 108 10.59 2.19 2.51
N PHE A 109 11.26 3.01 1.71
CA PHE A 109 11.11 4.46 1.77
C PHE A 109 10.02 4.99 0.81
N ALA A 110 10.09 4.63 -0.47
CA ALA A 110 9.31 5.22 -1.56
C ALA A 110 8.08 4.41 -1.97
N ASP A 111 7.92 3.18 -1.43
CA ASP A 111 6.96 2.21 -1.95
C ASP A 111 7.17 2.03 -3.48
N GLY A 112 6.10 1.99 -4.25
CA GLY A 112 6.12 2.07 -5.71
C GLY A 112 5.74 3.43 -6.28
N VAL A 113 5.86 4.53 -5.52
CA VAL A 113 5.35 5.84 -5.97
C VAL A 113 6.40 6.56 -6.83
N PRO A 114 6.18 6.76 -8.15
CA PRO A 114 7.19 7.33 -9.04
C PRO A 114 7.73 8.68 -8.58
N TYR A 115 6.87 9.54 -8.02
CA TYR A 115 7.25 10.86 -7.51
C TYR A 115 8.35 10.82 -6.44
N TYR A 116 8.38 9.79 -5.59
CA TYR A 116 9.46 9.59 -4.61
C TYR A 116 10.66 8.87 -5.23
N LEU A 117 10.42 7.87 -6.09
CA LEU A 117 11.49 7.08 -6.71
C LEU A 117 12.44 7.95 -7.54
N VAL A 118 11.92 8.87 -8.37
CA VAL A 118 12.75 9.72 -9.25
C VAL A 118 13.62 10.73 -8.50
N ARG A 119 13.37 10.94 -7.20
CA ARG A 119 14.18 11.83 -6.36
C ARG A 119 15.48 11.18 -5.93
N ILE A 120 15.54 9.85 -5.88
CA ILE A 120 16.70 9.07 -5.45
C ILE A 120 17.66 8.95 -6.63
N ASP A 121 18.76 9.70 -6.60
CA ASP A 121 19.69 9.85 -7.74
C ASP A 121 21.03 9.11 -7.56
N ARG A 122 21.26 8.52 -6.38
CA ARG A 122 22.47 7.80 -5.98
C ARG A 122 22.09 6.67 -5.00
N SER A 123 23.08 6.04 -4.36
CA SER A 123 22.76 4.98 -3.40
C SER A 123 21.85 5.49 -2.28
N PHE A 124 20.91 4.65 -1.86
CA PHE A 124 19.79 5.07 -1.01
C PHE A 124 20.26 5.82 0.25
N TRP A 125 21.26 5.28 0.95
CA TRP A 125 21.77 5.87 2.19
C TRP A 125 22.53 7.18 1.98
N LEU A 126 23.26 7.33 0.88
CA LEU A 126 23.94 8.59 0.56
C LEU A 126 22.91 9.67 0.23
N TRP A 127 21.94 9.32 -0.61
CA TRP A 127 20.85 10.21 -0.96
C TRP A 127 20.05 10.66 0.27
N LEU A 128 19.64 9.72 1.12
CA LEU A 128 18.81 10.02 2.29
C LEU A 128 19.55 10.92 3.29
N LYS A 129 20.84 10.67 3.50
CA LYS A 129 21.68 11.53 4.34
C LYS A 129 21.71 12.96 3.79
N ASP A 130 22.05 13.11 2.51
CA ASP A 130 22.11 14.42 1.85
C ASP A 130 20.75 15.14 1.91
N GLU A 131 19.65 14.40 1.76
CA GLU A 131 18.30 14.97 1.80
C GLU A 131 17.88 15.44 3.20
N VAL A 132 18.20 14.67 4.24
CA VAL A 132 17.90 15.03 5.63
C VAL A 132 18.73 16.24 6.07
N GLU A 133 19.98 16.35 5.62
CA GLU A 133 20.88 17.48 5.93
C GLU A 133 20.51 18.78 5.19
N LYS A 134 19.63 18.73 4.18
CA LYS A 134 19.19 19.95 3.47
C LYS A 134 18.36 20.84 4.37
N GLU A 135 18.71 22.13 4.39
CA GLU A 135 17.92 23.17 5.06
C GLU A 135 16.47 23.17 4.54
N ARG A 136 16.29 23.04 3.22
CA ARG A 136 15.00 22.94 2.53
C ARG A 136 14.89 21.63 1.72
N GLY A 137 14.78 20.51 2.42
CA GLY A 137 14.53 19.20 1.83
C GLY A 137 13.03 18.92 1.63
N PHE A 138 12.66 18.16 0.60
CA PHE A 138 11.25 17.83 0.35
C PHE A 138 10.66 16.96 1.47
N LEU A 139 11.51 16.18 2.16
CA LEU A 139 11.08 15.33 3.28
C LEU A 139 10.36 16.12 4.38
N LYS A 140 10.74 17.38 4.62
CA LYS A 140 10.16 18.19 5.70
C LYS A 140 8.73 18.64 5.38
N ASP A 141 8.53 19.10 4.14
CA ASP A 141 7.30 19.78 3.74
C ASP A 141 6.25 18.86 3.10
N GLU A 142 6.66 17.72 2.52
CA GLU A 142 5.80 16.89 1.67
C GLU A 142 4.52 16.43 2.36
N ILE A 143 4.63 15.88 3.58
CA ILE A 143 3.45 15.39 4.31
C ILE A 143 2.59 16.54 4.80
N ASP A 144 3.17 17.67 5.16
CA ASP A 144 2.41 18.85 5.55
C ASP A 144 1.60 19.41 4.39
N PHE A 145 2.17 19.43 3.19
CA PHE A 145 1.47 19.79 1.96
C PHE A 145 0.34 18.81 1.66
N LEU A 146 0.64 17.51 1.63
CA LEU A 146 -0.33 16.45 1.36
C LEU A 146 -1.51 16.49 2.34
N MET A 147 -1.23 16.64 3.64
CA MET A 147 -2.25 16.67 4.68
C MET A 147 -3.13 17.93 4.60
N ARG A 148 -2.56 19.10 4.27
CA ARG A 148 -3.32 20.35 4.12
C ARG A 148 -4.14 20.41 2.84
N TYR A 149 -3.73 19.66 1.82
CA TYR A 149 -4.53 19.49 0.61
C TYR A 149 -5.81 18.71 0.91
N GLU A 150 -5.73 17.68 1.76
CA GLU A 150 -6.86 16.79 2.08
C GLU A 150 -7.72 17.27 3.27
N PHE A 151 -7.14 17.98 4.23
CA PHE A 151 -7.80 18.29 5.51
C PHE A 151 -7.60 19.74 5.97
N GLU A 152 -8.69 20.36 6.45
CA GLU A 152 -8.64 21.68 7.07
C GLU A 152 -7.90 21.68 8.42
N ASP A 153 -8.24 20.75 9.33
CA ASP A 153 -7.52 20.53 10.60
C ASP A 153 -6.74 19.22 10.57
N VAL A 154 -5.42 19.34 10.37
CA VAL A 154 -4.49 18.23 10.21
C VAL A 154 -4.03 17.61 11.54
N SER A 155 -4.20 18.30 12.66
CA SER A 155 -3.51 17.98 13.92
C SER A 155 -3.89 16.61 14.46
N THR A 156 -5.19 16.33 14.49
CA THR A 156 -5.71 15.05 14.99
C THR A 156 -5.39 13.91 14.02
N TYR A 157 -5.38 14.16 12.71
CA TYR A 157 -5.01 13.14 11.73
C TYR A 157 -3.54 12.74 11.84
N LYS A 158 -2.64 13.72 12.00
CA LYS A 158 -1.21 13.45 12.23
C LYS A 158 -1.00 12.57 13.46
N LEU A 159 -1.69 12.83 14.57
CA LEU A 159 -1.62 12.00 15.78
C LEU A 159 -2.14 10.56 15.55
N VAL A 160 -3.19 10.38 14.75
CA VAL A 160 -3.69 9.04 14.38
C VAL A 160 -2.66 8.30 13.52
N LEU A 161 -2.09 8.97 12.52
CA LEU A 161 -1.06 8.39 11.63
C LEU A 161 0.21 8.04 12.41
N GLU A 162 0.67 8.93 13.28
CA GLU A 162 1.80 8.70 14.18
C GLU A 162 1.57 7.44 15.04
N ALA A 163 0.39 7.33 15.68
CA ALA A 163 0.06 6.14 16.49
C ALA A 163 0.14 4.85 15.66
N ILE A 164 -0.40 4.85 14.43
CA ILE A 164 -0.36 3.69 13.54
C ILE A 164 1.08 3.37 13.10
N ALA A 165 1.89 4.38 12.78
CA ALA A 165 3.32 4.21 12.44
C ALA A 165 4.12 3.60 13.59
N HIS A 166 3.73 3.87 14.85
CA HIS A 166 4.27 3.24 16.05
C HIS A 166 3.61 1.88 16.42
N GLY A 167 2.89 1.27 15.47
CA GLY A 167 2.35 -0.08 15.59
C GLY A 167 1.04 -0.19 16.38
N LYS A 168 0.34 0.93 16.63
CA LYS A 168 -1.00 0.90 17.20
C LYS A 168 -2.01 0.63 16.09
N THR A 169 -2.46 -0.62 15.99
CA THR A 169 -3.26 -1.07 14.85
C THR A 169 -4.73 -1.26 15.20
N LYS A 170 -5.11 -1.22 16.48
CA LYS A 170 -6.51 -1.30 16.93
C LYS A 170 -7.02 0.07 17.38
N LEU A 171 -8.33 0.30 17.21
CA LEU A 171 -9.01 1.54 17.62
C LEU A 171 -8.65 1.98 19.06
N ASN A 172 -8.70 1.05 20.02
CA ASN A 172 -8.40 1.34 21.42
C ASN A 172 -6.91 1.62 21.66
N GLU A 173 -6.02 0.96 20.91
CA GLU A 173 -4.57 1.20 21.01
C GLU A 173 -4.23 2.62 20.52
N ILE A 174 -4.84 3.04 19.41
CA ILE A 174 -4.69 4.38 18.84
C ILE A 174 -5.23 5.44 19.81
N LYS A 175 -6.45 5.26 20.32
CA LYS A 175 -7.04 6.16 21.33
C LYS A 175 -6.16 6.33 22.56
N ASN A 176 -5.62 5.23 23.08
CA ASN A 176 -4.77 5.24 24.26
C ASN A 176 -3.44 5.95 23.99
N TYR A 177 -2.84 5.76 22.82
CA TYR A 177 -1.61 6.44 22.42
C TYR A 177 -1.79 7.96 22.38
N MET A 178 -2.90 8.42 21.81
CA MET A 178 -3.22 9.85 21.71
C MET A 178 -3.58 10.51 23.05
N ASN A 179 -3.74 9.73 24.14
CA ASN A 179 -4.18 10.20 25.45
C ASN A 179 -5.50 11.02 25.43
N VAL A 180 -6.37 10.76 24.45
CA VAL A 180 -7.66 11.45 24.29
C VAL A 180 -8.78 10.66 24.95
N LYS A 181 -9.26 11.13 26.11
CA LYS A 181 -10.30 10.42 26.89
C LYS A 181 -11.72 10.52 26.29
N ARG A 182 -12.00 11.48 25.41
CA ARG A 182 -13.36 11.78 24.92
C ARG A 182 -13.49 11.97 23.40
N THR A 183 -12.38 12.06 22.67
CA THR A 183 -12.43 12.25 21.21
C THR A 183 -12.82 10.93 20.54
N ASP A 184 -13.89 10.95 19.74
CA ASP A 184 -14.16 9.85 18.83
C ASP A 184 -13.20 9.95 17.64
N ILE A 185 -12.30 8.97 17.50
CA ILE A 185 -11.32 8.91 16.40
C ILE A 185 -11.88 8.17 15.18
N SER A 186 -13.10 7.62 15.27
CA SER A 186 -13.74 6.87 14.18
C SER A 186 -13.97 7.71 12.92
N PRO A 187 -14.39 8.99 13.00
CA PRO A 187 -14.47 9.87 11.83
C PRO A 187 -13.11 10.08 11.17
N TYR A 188 -12.06 10.32 11.95
CA TYR A 188 -10.70 10.53 11.43
C TYR A 188 -10.17 9.29 10.70
N LEU A 189 -10.36 8.10 11.27
CA LEU A 189 -10.00 6.85 10.60
C LEU A 189 -10.79 6.62 9.32
N ARG A 190 -12.09 6.96 9.30
CA ARG A 190 -12.92 6.84 8.09
C ARG A 190 -12.40 7.75 6.98
N ASN A 191 -12.12 9.01 7.31
CA ASN A 191 -11.64 9.98 6.34
C ASN A 191 -10.24 9.59 5.82
N LEU A 192 -9.33 9.15 6.70
CA LEU A 192 -8.01 8.61 6.29
C LEU A 192 -8.11 7.38 5.39
N ILE A 193 -9.14 6.53 5.58
CA ILE A 193 -9.42 5.40 4.70
C ILE A 193 -9.96 5.87 3.36
N GLU A 194 -10.82 6.88 3.37
CA GLU A 194 -11.45 7.43 2.17
C GLU A 194 -10.44 8.10 1.24
N VAL A 195 -9.48 8.85 1.79
CA VAL A 195 -8.37 9.46 1.02
C VAL A 195 -7.22 8.47 0.77
N GLY A 196 -7.34 7.22 1.23
CA GLY A 196 -6.37 6.17 0.94
C GLY A 196 -5.08 6.19 1.78
N MET A 197 -4.92 7.10 2.74
CA MET A 197 -3.74 7.16 3.63
C MET A 197 -3.68 6.01 4.65
N VAL A 198 -4.85 5.48 5.05
CA VAL A 198 -4.96 4.33 5.96
C VAL A 198 -5.78 3.25 5.27
N LYS A 199 -5.41 1.99 5.48
CA LYS A 199 -6.21 0.84 5.11
C LYS A 199 -6.61 0.05 6.35
N ARG A 200 -7.76 -0.61 6.25
CA ARG A 200 -8.23 -1.57 7.25
C ARG A 200 -8.14 -2.97 6.69
N GLU A 201 -7.27 -3.79 7.27
CA GLU A 201 -7.10 -5.19 6.91
C GLU A 201 -7.81 -6.09 7.91
N VAL A 202 -8.32 -7.24 7.45
CA VAL A 202 -8.88 -8.30 8.31
C VAL A 202 -8.13 -9.61 8.04
N PRO A 203 -8.12 -10.58 8.97
CA PRO A 203 -7.54 -11.89 8.69
C PRO A 203 -8.14 -12.47 7.41
N ILE A 204 -7.34 -13.13 6.58
CA ILE A 204 -7.78 -13.70 5.30
C ILE A 204 -8.98 -14.67 5.41
N THR A 205 -9.16 -15.30 6.58
CA THR A 205 -10.26 -16.23 6.86
C THR A 205 -11.54 -15.54 7.33
N GLU A 206 -11.54 -14.21 7.45
CA GLU A 206 -12.64 -13.41 7.96
C GLU A 206 -13.33 -12.62 6.85
N ASN A 207 -14.59 -12.21 7.09
CA ASN A 207 -15.27 -11.28 6.20
C ASN A 207 -14.81 -9.83 6.45
N VAL A 208 -15.03 -8.95 5.46
CA VAL A 208 -14.62 -7.53 5.50
C VAL A 208 -15.20 -6.75 6.70
N ARG A 209 -16.33 -7.19 7.28
CA ARG A 209 -16.98 -6.57 8.44
C ARG A 209 -16.51 -7.13 9.78
N SER A 210 -15.55 -8.05 9.80
CA SER A 210 -15.05 -8.68 11.02
C SER A 210 -14.52 -7.65 12.02
N ARG A 211 -14.76 -7.89 13.32
CA ARG A 211 -14.27 -7.03 14.41
C ARG A 211 -12.77 -7.18 14.66
N LEU A 212 -12.13 -8.17 14.03
CA LEU A 212 -10.69 -8.42 14.13
C LEU A 212 -9.85 -7.48 13.25
N GLY A 213 -10.45 -6.53 12.54
CA GLY A 213 -9.69 -5.67 11.63
C GLY A 213 -8.66 -4.78 12.32
N ARG A 214 -7.55 -4.55 11.63
CA ARG A 214 -6.40 -3.73 12.03
C ARG A 214 -6.21 -2.59 11.03
N TYR A 215 -5.80 -1.43 11.53
CA TYR A 215 -5.50 -0.25 10.74
C TYR A 215 -4.00 -0.18 10.45
N HIS A 216 -3.66 0.12 9.20
CA HIS A 216 -2.29 0.26 8.71
C HIS A 216 -2.22 1.48 7.81
N ILE A 217 -1.11 2.22 7.85
CA ILE A 217 -0.84 3.24 6.82
C ILE A 217 -0.68 2.53 5.48
N SER A 218 -1.21 3.12 4.41
CA SER A 218 -1.27 2.48 3.10
C SER A 218 0.07 2.43 2.39
N ASP A 219 0.77 3.56 2.27
CA ASP A 219 2.07 3.64 1.58
C ASP A 219 3.26 3.67 2.55
N ASN A 220 4.44 3.35 2.02
CA ASN A 220 5.65 3.26 2.85
C ASN A 220 6.28 4.61 3.16
N PHE A 221 6.09 5.64 2.32
CA PHE A 221 6.63 6.97 2.57
C PHE A 221 5.96 7.64 3.78
N LEU A 222 4.63 7.58 3.89
CA LEU A 222 3.91 8.03 5.08
C LEU A 222 4.40 7.29 6.33
N LYS A 223 4.55 5.96 6.27
CA LYS A 223 5.08 5.16 7.40
C LYS A 223 6.48 5.61 7.79
N PHE A 224 7.36 5.78 6.81
CA PHE A 224 8.74 6.22 7.01
C PHE A 224 8.78 7.61 7.66
N TRP A 225 8.00 8.54 7.11
CA TRP A 225 7.94 9.91 7.58
C TRP A 225 7.46 10.02 9.02
N PHE A 226 6.34 9.39 9.37
CA PHE A 226 5.81 9.43 10.74
C PHE A 226 6.69 8.68 11.75
N ARG A 227 7.48 7.69 11.31
CA ARG A 227 8.38 6.94 12.18
C ARG A 227 9.70 7.66 12.42
N TYR A 228 10.26 8.31 11.41
CA TYR A 228 11.64 8.80 11.44
C TYR A 228 11.79 10.30 11.27
N ILE A 229 10.97 10.93 10.43
CA ILE A 229 11.08 12.36 10.15
C ILE A 229 10.27 13.15 11.18
N TYR A 230 8.99 12.85 11.33
CA TYR A 230 8.07 13.57 12.22
C TYR A 230 8.58 13.71 13.67
N PRO A 231 9.09 12.65 14.33
CA PRO A 231 9.57 12.77 15.70
C PRO A 231 10.87 13.60 15.84
N ASN A 232 11.56 13.84 14.72
CA ASN A 232 12.89 14.44 14.69
C ASN A 232 12.95 15.75 13.89
N VAL A 233 11.81 16.32 13.46
CA VAL A 233 11.78 17.54 12.62
C VAL A 233 12.63 18.65 13.19
N SER A 234 12.52 18.96 14.50
CA SER A 234 13.33 20.00 15.17
C SER A 234 14.83 19.75 15.01
N SER A 235 15.29 18.54 15.30
CA SER A 235 16.72 18.19 15.19
C SER A 235 17.21 18.19 13.74
N ILE A 236 16.35 17.84 12.78
CA ILE A 236 16.65 17.90 11.34
C ILE A 236 16.73 19.36 10.86
N GLU A 237 15.85 20.23 11.35
CA GLU A 237 15.87 21.67 11.04
C GLU A 237 17.08 22.39 11.66
N GLU A 238 17.45 22.00 12.88
CA GLU A 238 18.64 22.50 13.58
C GLU A 238 19.96 21.95 13.01
N GLY A 239 19.91 20.99 12.08
CA GLY A 239 21.09 20.38 11.46
C GLY A 239 21.89 19.50 12.41
N ILE A 240 21.28 19.01 13.48
CA ILE A 240 21.94 18.19 14.53
C ILE A 240 21.46 16.73 14.51
N PHE A 241 20.54 16.37 13.61
CA PHE A 241 20.02 15.02 13.51
C PHE A 241 21.05 14.05 12.95
N ASP A 242 21.21 12.91 13.62
CA ASP A 242 22.10 11.83 13.19
C ASP A 242 21.34 10.78 12.38
N ILE A 243 21.69 10.63 11.10
CA ILE A 243 21.10 9.65 10.20
C ILE A 243 21.31 8.20 10.67
N ASP A 244 22.34 7.93 11.48
CA ASP A 244 22.60 6.60 12.00
C ASP A 244 21.50 6.11 12.97
N ILE A 245 20.67 7.02 13.50
CA ILE A 245 19.45 6.67 14.25
C ILE A 245 18.47 5.91 13.35
N ILE A 246 18.22 6.39 12.13
CA ILE A 246 17.35 5.71 11.16
C ILE A 246 18.01 4.39 10.78
N LYS A 247 19.29 4.42 10.41
CA LYS A 247 20.04 3.24 9.96
C LYS A 247 20.06 2.11 10.99
N GLY A 248 20.17 2.44 12.28
CA GLY A 248 20.15 1.48 13.38
C GLY A 248 18.82 0.75 13.56
N ASP A 249 17.69 1.39 13.25
CA ASP A 249 16.34 0.79 13.34
C ASP A 249 15.81 0.28 11.99
N TYR A 250 16.41 0.69 10.86
CA TYR A 250 15.83 0.47 9.53
C TYR A 250 15.64 -1.01 9.19
N ASN A 251 16.59 -1.88 9.56
CA ASN A 251 16.43 -3.33 9.37
C ASN A 251 15.18 -3.88 10.07
N ARG A 252 14.82 -3.34 11.23
CA ARG A 252 13.59 -3.73 11.94
C ARG A 252 12.35 -3.24 11.20
N TYR A 253 12.38 -2.01 10.71
CA TYR A 253 11.30 -1.44 9.91
C TYR A 253 11.07 -2.22 8.61
N LEU A 254 12.14 -2.61 7.91
CA LEU A 254 12.09 -3.41 6.69
C LEU A 254 11.49 -4.80 6.89
N GLY A 255 11.39 -5.31 8.12
CA GLY A 255 10.73 -6.59 8.40
C GLY A 255 9.30 -6.65 7.84
N HIS A 256 8.49 -5.62 8.11
CA HIS A 256 7.11 -5.56 7.62
C HIS A 256 7.03 -5.24 6.12
N ILE A 257 7.96 -4.42 5.62
CA ILE A 257 8.07 -4.13 4.18
C ILE A 257 8.39 -5.42 3.41
N PHE A 258 9.27 -6.26 3.96
CA PHE A 258 9.67 -7.50 3.34
C PHE A 258 8.53 -8.52 3.29
N GLU A 259 7.55 -8.47 4.20
CA GLU A 259 6.30 -9.25 4.08
C GLU A 259 5.51 -8.84 2.83
N ASP A 260 5.40 -7.53 2.56
CA ASP A 260 4.69 -7.03 1.37
C ASP A 260 5.45 -7.37 0.08
N VAL A 261 6.78 -7.24 0.07
CA VAL A 261 7.62 -7.68 -1.05
C VAL A 261 7.49 -9.18 -1.30
N SER A 262 7.51 -9.98 -0.24
CA SER A 262 7.34 -11.44 -0.31
C SER A 262 5.94 -11.81 -0.83
N LYS A 263 4.91 -11.04 -0.51
CA LYS A 263 3.57 -11.21 -1.08
C LYS A 263 3.57 -10.93 -2.58
N GLN A 264 4.25 -9.88 -3.05
CA GLN A 264 4.39 -9.60 -4.48
C GLN A 264 5.13 -10.75 -5.20
N PHE A 265 6.20 -11.27 -4.60
CA PHE A 265 6.93 -12.44 -5.12
C PHE A 265 5.99 -13.64 -5.33
N LEU A 266 5.20 -13.98 -4.30
CA LEU A 266 4.25 -15.10 -4.37
C LEU A 266 3.14 -14.89 -5.41
N ILE A 267 2.72 -13.64 -5.65
CA ILE A 267 1.75 -13.31 -6.71
C ILE A 267 2.36 -13.50 -8.09
N LYS A 268 3.59 -13.02 -8.31
CA LYS A 268 4.33 -13.17 -9.57
C LYS A 268 4.59 -14.64 -9.89
N GLU A 269 4.98 -15.43 -8.88
CA GLU A 269 5.31 -16.85 -9.00
C GLU A 269 4.12 -17.79 -8.68
N ARG A 270 2.89 -17.26 -8.69
CA ARG A 270 1.68 -17.97 -8.28
C ARG A 270 1.49 -19.31 -9.01
N ASP A 271 1.74 -19.34 -10.31
CA ASP A 271 1.52 -20.56 -11.10
C ASP A 271 2.69 -21.56 -10.98
N ASN A 272 3.85 -21.13 -10.47
CA ASN A 272 5.04 -21.97 -10.30
C ASN A 272 5.19 -22.51 -8.87
N ILE A 273 4.80 -21.73 -7.85
CA ILE A 273 4.95 -22.09 -6.43
C ILE A 273 3.69 -22.72 -5.88
N PHE A 274 2.58 -21.99 -5.94
CA PHE A 274 1.31 -22.40 -5.34
C PHE A 274 0.15 -21.58 -5.90
N LYS A 275 -0.76 -22.24 -6.60
CA LYS A 275 -1.93 -21.58 -7.16
C LYS A 275 -2.92 -21.25 -6.04
N PHE A 276 -3.26 -19.98 -5.84
CA PHE A 276 -4.20 -19.54 -4.80
C PHE A 276 -5.29 -18.61 -5.35
N SER A 277 -6.51 -18.64 -4.79
CA SER A 277 -7.57 -17.66 -5.07
C SER A 277 -7.47 -16.42 -4.19
N LYS A 278 -6.89 -16.53 -2.98
CA LYS A 278 -6.71 -15.42 -2.04
C LYS A 278 -5.33 -15.47 -1.38
N ILE A 279 -4.78 -14.29 -1.09
CA ILE A 279 -3.51 -14.13 -0.36
C ILE A 279 -3.57 -12.93 0.57
N GLY A 280 -3.09 -13.08 1.80
CA GLY A 280 -3.24 -12.07 2.84
C GLY A 280 -2.70 -12.56 4.17
N LYS A 281 -2.75 -11.71 5.20
CA LYS A 281 -2.24 -12.06 6.52
C LYS A 281 -3.30 -12.76 7.36
N TRP A 282 -2.89 -13.45 8.41
CA TRP A 282 -3.82 -14.04 9.37
C TRP A 282 -3.39 -13.68 10.79
N TRP A 283 -4.35 -13.30 11.63
CA TRP A 283 -4.11 -13.12 13.06
C TRP A 283 -5.32 -13.50 13.89
N HIS A 284 -5.06 -13.97 15.10
CA HIS A 284 -6.08 -14.20 16.13
C HIS A 284 -5.46 -14.15 17.52
N LYS A 285 -5.95 -13.23 18.36
CA LYS A 285 -5.32 -12.85 19.64
C LYS A 285 -3.86 -12.42 19.40
N GLU A 286 -2.91 -13.00 20.13
CA GLU A 286 -1.46 -12.75 20.02
C GLU A 286 -0.77 -13.57 18.91
N ARG A 287 -1.52 -14.39 18.15
CA ARG A 287 -0.95 -15.21 17.07
C ARG A 287 -1.12 -14.50 15.75
N GLU A 288 -0.09 -14.56 14.93
CA GLU A 288 -0.05 -13.98 13.60
C GLU A 288 0.81 -14.84 12.66
N ILE A 289 0.34 -15.00 11.43
CA ILE A 289 1.04 -15.62 10.32
C ILE A 289 1.17 -14.55 9.23
N ASP A 290 2.41 -14.26 8.85
CA ASP A 290 2.77 -13.15 7.97
C ASP A 290 2.00 -13.22 6.65
N ILE A 291 1.97 -14.39 6.00
CA ILE A 291 1.20 -14.60 4.77
C ILE A 291 0.53 -15.98 4.79
N VAL A 292 -0.74 -16.00 4.36
CA VAL A 292 -1.52 -17.19 4.08
C VAL A 292 -2.06 -17.09 2.66
N ALA A 293 -1.89 -18.15 1.89
CA ALA A 293 -2.46 -18.28 0.56
C ALA A 293 -3.50 -19.40 0.55
N LEU A 294 -4.71 -19.11 0.09
CA LEU A 294 -5.85 -20.03 0.06
C LEU A 294 -6.18 -20.38 -1.38
N ASN A 295 -6.35 -21.66 -1.68
CA ASN A 295 -7.00 -22.12 -2.89
C ASN A 295 -8.38 -22.67 -2.54
N GLU A 296 -9.41 -21.84 -2.66
CA GLU A 296 -10.78 -22.22 -2.31
C GLU A 296 -11.35 -23.33 -3.21
N SER A 297 -10.80 -23.54 -4.41
CA SER A 297 -11.28 -24.56 -5.35
C SER A 297 -10.71 -25.95 -5.08
N THR A 298 -9.48 -26.04 -4.58
CA THR A 298 -8.79 -27.32 -4.30
C THR A 298 -8.67 -27.62 -2.82
N GLU A 299 -9.14 -26.70 -1.96
CA GLU A 299 -9.02 -26.75 -0.50
C GLU A 299 -7.55 -26.83 -0.03
N GLU A 300 -6.64 -26.25 -0.79
CA GLU A 300 -5.22 -26.16 -0.42
C GLU A 300 -4.94 -24.84 0.31
N ILE A 301 -4.06 -24.89 1.31
CA ILE A 301 -3.63 -23.74 2.08
C ILE A 301 -2.11 -23.74 2.24
N MET A 302 -1.48 -22.58 2.01
CA MET A 302 -0.07 -22.37 2.28
C MET A 302 0.10 -21.34 3.38
N PHE A 303 0.92 -21.68 4.38
CA PHE A 303 1.33 -20.78 5.46
C PHE A 303 2.78 -20.35 5.25
N ILE A 304 3.05 -19.06 5.37
CA ILE A 304 4.37 -18.49 5.09
C ILE A 304 4.79 -17.53 6.21
N GLU A 305 6.05 -17.64 6.62
CA GLU A 305 6.74 -16.66 7.48
C GLU A 305 7.83 -15.96 6.69
N CYS A 306 7.89 -14.64 6.83
CA CYS A 306 8.86 -13.78 6.17
C CYS A 306 9.84 -13.22 7.20
N LYS A 307 11.15 -13.24 6.90
CA LYS A 307 12.18 -12.79 7.85
C LYS A 307 13.27 -11.98 7.14
N TRP A 308 13.31 -10.69 7.40
CA TRP A 308 14.39 -9.80 6.92
C TRP A 308 15.70 -10.00 7.71
N GLN A 309 16.30 -11.18 7.59
CA GLN A 309 17.55 -11.57 8.22
C GLN A 309 18.15 -12.81 7.54
N ASP A 310 19.43 -13.06 7.78
CA ASP A 310 20.11 -14.26 7.32
C ASP A 310 19.79 -15.44 8.25
N LEU A 311 19.33 -16.55 7.66
CA LEU A 311 18.91 -17.73 8.40
C LEU A 311 19.83 -18.93 8.14
N SER A 312 20.21 -19.59 9.24
CA SER A 312 20.74 -20.96 9.21
C SER A 312 19.61 -21.99 9.12
N ALA A 313 19.93 -23.21 8.67
CA ALA A 313 18.97 -24.31 8.62
C ALA A 313 18.30 -24.60 9.97
N LYS A 314 19.04 -24.44 11.09
CA LYS A 314 18.49 -24.62 12.46
C LYS A 314 17.45 -23.55 12.81
N GLN A 315 17.68 -22.30 12.41
CA GLN A 315 16.71 -21.22 12.62
C GLN A 315 15.46 -21.44 11.75
N VAL A 316 15.63 -21.89 10.50
CA VAL A 316 14.49 -22.26 9.64
C VAL A 316 13.67 -23.38 10.26
N ASP A 317 14.30 -24.46 10.75
CA ASP A 317 13.60 -25.56 11.41
C ASP A 317 12.79 -25.06 12.64
N LYS A 318 13.34 -24.11 13.42
CA LYS A 318 12.65 -23.50 14.56
C LYS A 318 11.42 -22.68 14.11
N ILE A 319 11.59 -21.78 13.15
CA ILE A 319 10.50 -20.93 12.63
C ILE A 319 9.39 -21.79 12.02
N LEU A 320 9.76 -22.85 11.28
CA LEU A 320 8.82 -23.79 10.71
C LEU A 320 8.00 -24.53 11.78
N ALA A 321 8.63 -24.93 12.89
CA ALA A 321 7.91 -25.55 14.01
C ALA A 321 6.90 -24.57 14.64
N GLU A 322 7.30 -23.31 14.86
CA GLU A 322 6.40 -22.27 15.37
C GLU A 322 5.25 -21.99 14.40
N LEU A 323 5.51 -21.95 13.09
CA LEU A 323 4.50 -21.77 12.06
C LEU A 323 3.48 -22.91 12.02
N LYS A 324 3.93 -24.15 12.16
CA LYS A 324 3.06 -25.34 12.28
C LYS A 324 2.22 -25.31 13.55
N GLU A 325 2.73 -24.78 14.66
CA GLU A 325 1.91 -24.59 15.86
C GLU A 325 0.86 -23.48 15.68
N LYS A 326 1.21 -22.38 15.00
CA LYS A 326 0.26 -21.31 14.67
C LYS A 326 -0.84 -21.79 13.71
N SER A 327 -0.52 -22.60 12.70
CA SER A 327 -1.46 -23.05 11.67
C SER A 327 -2.65 -23.84 12.23
N LYS A 328 -2.46 -24.55 13.35
CA LYS A 328 -3.52 -25.27 14.08
C LYS A 328 -4.66 -24.37 14.54
N PHE A 329 -4.42 -23.07 14.70
CA PHE A 329 -5.44 -22.10 15.13
C PHE A 329 -6.20 -21.45 13.97
N VAL A 330 -5.74 -21.66 12.73
CA VAL A 330 -6.41 -21.15 11.53
C VAL A 330 -7.63 -22.02 11.27
N ARG A 331 -8.83 -21.41 11.25
CA ARG A 331 -10.10 -22.10 11.00
C ARG A 331 -10.51 -21.90 9.55
N TRP A 332 -10.18 -22.87 8.70
CA TRP A 332 -10.51 -22.87 7.27
C TRP A 332 -10.41 -24.30 6.74
N ASN A 333 -11.53 -24.93 6.39
CA ASN A 333 -11.63 -26.31 5.87
C ASN A 333 -10.79 -27.35 6.65
N ASN A 334 -10.77 -27.26 7.98
CA ASN A 334 -9.81 -28.00 8.81
C ASN A 334 -9.86 -29.53 8.66
N ASP A 335 -11.01 -30.08 8.26
CA ASP A 335 -11.19 -31.53 8.12
C ASP A 335 -10.64 -32.08 6.79
N THR A 336 -10.48 -31.23 5.77
CA THR A 336 -10.16 -31.65 4.39
C THR A 336 -8.97 -30.93 3.78
N ARG A 337 -8.53 -29.81 4.36
CA ARG A 337 -7.49 -28.95 3.76
C ARG A 337 -6.15 -29.66 3.64
N LYS A 338 -5.42 -29.33 2.59
CA LYS A 338 -4.02 -29.75 2.42
C LYS A 338 -3.10 -28.58 2.75
N GLU A 339 -2.20 -28.80 3.71
CA GLU A 339 -1.31 -27.76 4.22
C GLU A 339 0.07 -27.81 3.55
N GLN A 340 0.55 -26.65 3.14
CA GLN A 340 1.93 -26.42 2.75
C GLN A 340 2.56 -25.30 3.60
N PHE A 341 3.88 -25.35 3.75
CA PHE A 341 4.63 -24.41 4.57
C PHE A 341 5.81 -23.85 3.78
N ALA A 342 5.97 -22.54 3.81
CA ALA A 342 7.10 -21.86 3.21
C ALA A 342 7.77 -20.89 4.19
N ILE A 343 9.08 -20.71 4.03
CA ILE A 343 9.84 -19.68 4.73
C ILE A 343 10.53 -18.81 3.70
N ILE A 344 10.34 -17.50 3.79
CA ILE A 344 11.00 -16.51 2.95
C ILE A 344 11.91 -15.67 3.83
N ALA A 345 13.18 -15.52 3.46
CA ALA A 345 14.12 -14.71 4.24
C ALA A 345 15.06 -13.87 3.39
N LYS A 346 15.83 -12.98 4.01
CA LYS A 346 16.86 -12.19 3.31
C LYS A 346 17.87 -13.11 2.62
N HIS A 347 18.40 -14.08 3.37
CA HIS A 347 19.27 -15.14 2.86
C HIS A 347 19.07 -16.43 3.65
N ILE A 348 19.09 -17.60 2.99
CA ILE A 348 18.98 -18.91 3.66
C ILE A 348 20.18 -19.79 3.32
N LYS A 349 20.90 -20.26 4.35
CA LYS A 349 21.98 -21.26 4.20
C LYS A 349 21.40 -22.67 4.03
N ASP A 350 22.09 -23.51 3.25
CA ASP A 350 21.78 -24.93 3.05
C ASP A 350 20.35 -25.23 2.54
N LYS A 351 19.84 -24.42 1.60
CA LYS A 351 18.49 -24.56 1.03
C LYS A 351 18.18 -25.98 0.53
N ASP A 352 19.14 -26.67 -0.08
CA ASP A 352 18.94 -28.03 -0.60
C ASP A 352 18.61 -29.06 0.49
N LYS A 353 19.21 -28.90 1.68
CA LYS A 353 18.92 -29.76 2.83
C LYS A 353 17.50 -29.55 3.34
N LEU A 354 17.03 -28.30 3.33
CA LEU A 354 15.68 -27.93 3.75
C LEU A 354 14.62 -28.41 2.74
N ARG A 355 14.89 -28.25 1.44
CA ARG A 355 14.02 -28.71 0.35
C ARG A 355 13.84 -30.23 0.35
N LYS A 356 14.90 -31.00 0.66
CA LYS A 356 14.82 -32.47 0.83
C LYS A 356 13.88 -32.91 1.97
N LYS A 357 13.59 -32.04 2.94
CA LYS A 357 12.60 -32.29 4.00
C LYS A 357 11.17 -31.88 3.60
N GLY A 358 10.95 -31.47 2.35
CA GLY A 358 9.64 -31.01 1.86
C GLY A 358 9.27 -29.59 2.28
N VAL A 359 10.25 -28.76 2.69
CA VAL A 359 10.02 -27.36 3.07
C VAL A 359 10.29 -26.45 1.88
N LEU A 360 9.34 -25.57 1.55
CA LEU A 360 9.56 -24.52 0.56
C LEU A 360 10.36 -23.39 1.21
N VAL A 361 11.49 -23.04 0.60
CA VAL A 361 12.38 -21.99 1.11
C VAL A 361 12.82 -21.08 -0.03
N PHE A 362 12.68 -19.79 0.20
CA PHE A 362 13.01 -18.73 -0.76
C PHE A 362 13.82 -17.63 -0.07
N ASP A 363 14.68 -16.98 -0.84
CA ASP A 363 15.40 -15.78 -0.42
C ASP A 363 15.56 -14.77 -1.57
N LEU A 364 16.29 -13.68 -1.34
CA LEU A 364 16.48 -12.64 -2.35
C LEU A 364 17.11 -13.14 -3.66
N ALA A 365 17.79 -14.29 -3.67
CA ALA A 365 18.31 -14.88 -4.91
C ALA A 365 17.20 -15.54 -5.76
N ASN A 366 15.99 -15.68 -5.23
CA ASN A 366 14.81 -16.14 -5.96
C ASN A 366 13.96 -15.00 -6.55
N PHE A 367 14.22 -13.76 -6.16
CA PHE A 367 13.40 -12.59 -6.47
C PHE A 367 13.71 -12.03 -7.86
#